data_AF-A0A511XNN4-F1
#
_entry.id   AF-A0A511XNN4-F1
#
_cell.length_a   1.000
_cell.length_b   1.000
_cell.length_c   1.000
_cell.angle_alpha   90.00
_cell.angle_beta   90.00
_cell.angle_gamma   90.00
#
_symmetry.space_group_name_H-M   'P 1'
#
loop_
_entity.id
_entity.type
_entity.pdbx_description
1 polymer ?
#
loop_
_entity_poly.entity_id
_entity_poly.type
_entity_poly.pdbx_seq_one_letter_code
_entity_poly.pdbx_strand_id
1 'polypeptide(L)'
;MIEGNRFVIQKHDARRLHYDFRLELNGFLKSWAVTKGPSLVPGERRLAVQVENHPLDYGDFEGTIPKGKYGGGTVAVWDRGTWTSLEDPEKGLAEGHLDFELHGEKLTGRWYLIRMKGKPQDKRDNWLLIKAADDAARSPDDPDILEEQPASIRSGRTITEIAESKPSRYPRRKPLS
;
A
#
# COMPACT_ATOMS: atom_id res chain seq x y z
N MET A 1 -5.75 -17.05 -16.22
CA MET A 1 -5.40 -17.31 -14.81
C MET A 1 -5.02 -15.99 -14.20
N ILE A 2 -5.48 -15.67 -13.00
CA ILE A 2 -5.03 -14.48 -12.30
C ILE A 2 -3.58 -14.71 -11.91
N GLU A 3 -2.67 -13.89 -12.42
CA GLU A 3 -1.23 -14.02 -12.14
C GLU A 3 -0.78 -13.09 -11.02
N GLY A 4 -0.10 -13.68 -10.04
CA GLY A 4 0.55 -12.99 -8.93
C GLY A 4 -0.36 -12.80 -7.71
N ASN A 5 0.26 -12.79 -6.53
CA ASN A 5 -0.42 -12.68 -5.25
C ASN A 5 0.40 -11.92 -4.21
N ARG A 6 1.44 -11.17 -4.61
CA ARG A 6 2.21 -10.36 -3.68
C ARG A 6 1.42 -9.11 -3.27
N PHE A 7 1.58 -8.69 -2.03
CA PHE A 7 1.25 -7.34 -1.63
C PHE A 7 2.46 -6.66 -1.01
N VAL A 8 2.45 -5.33 -1.07
CA VAL A 8 3.49 -4.51 -0.44
C VAL A 8 2.87 -3.22 0.07
N ILE A 9 3.38 -2.75 1.20
CA ILE A 9 3.08 -1.44 1.75
C ILE A 9 4.40 -0.69 1.88
N GLN A 10 4.50 0.44 1.18
CA GLN A 10 5.66 1.32 1.27
C GLN A 10 5.31 2.57 2.07
N LYS A 11 6.03 2.84 3.17
CA LYS A 11 5.96 4.13 3.85
C LYS A 11 6.74 5.15 3.02
N HIS A 12 6.09 6.26 2.67
CA HIS A 12 6.63 7.20 1.69
C HIS A 12 6.58 8.63 2.24
N ASP A 13 7.77 9.16 2.53
CA ASP A 13 7.98 10.54 2.96
C ASP A 13 8.24 11.43 1.74
N ALA A 14 7.13 11.84 1.10
CA ALA A 14 7.14 12.72 -0.08
C ALA A 14 6.82 14.17 0.33
N ARG A 15 5.91 14.84 -0.39
CA ARG A 15 5.38 16.16 0.06
C ARG A 15 4.59 16.04 1.36
N ARG A 16 3.96 14.88 1.57
CA ARG A 16 3.27 14.47 2.79
C ARG A 16 3.59 13.01 3.01
N LEU A 17 3.80 12.64 4.27
CA LEU A 17 3.91 11.24 4.65
C LEU A 17 2.61 10.52 4.28
N HIS A 18 2.73 9.38 3.62
CA HIS A 18 1.63 8.47 3.30
C HIS A 18 2.18 7.06 3.17
N TYR A 19 1.27 6.10 2.98
CA TYR A 19 1.64 4.70 2.73
C TYR A 19 1.09 4.28 1.38
N ASP A 20 1.95 3.84 0.48
CA ASP A 20 1.55 3.25 -0.79
C ASP A 20 1.20 1.78 -0.57
N PHE A 21 -0.09 1.45 -0.61
CA PHE A 21 -0.62 0.10 -0.52
C PHE A 21 -0.74 -0.49 -1.93
N ARG A 22 -0.21 -1.70 -2.14
CA ARG A 22 -0.19 -2.31 -3.47
C ARG A 22 -0.53 -3.80 -3.45
N LEU A 23 -1.33 -4.22 -4.43
CA LEU A 23 -1.69 -5.61 -4.70
C LEU A 23 -1.19 -6.00 -6.09
N GLU A 24 -0.43 -7.09 -6.17
CA GLU A 24 -0.06 -7.70 -7.46
C GLU A 24 -1.31 -8.32 -8.10
N LEU A 25 -1.62 -7.89 -9.32
CA LEU A 25 -2.70 -8.45 -10.13
C LEU A 25 -2.38 -8.24 -11.62
N ASN A 26 -2.37 -9.33 -12.38
CA ASN A 26 -2.13 -9.35 -13.83
C ASN A 26 -0.79 -8.71 -14.22
N GLY A 27 0.29 -9.07 -13.51
CA GLY A 27 1.64 -8.63 -13.82
C GLY A 27 1.97 -7.18 -13.40
N PHE A 28 1.07 -6.51 -12.68
CA PHE A 28 1.28 -5.15 -12.17
C PHE A 28 0.92 -5.04 -10.69
N LEU A 29 1.49 -4.04 -10.01
CA LEU A 29 1.09 -3.60 -8.69
C LEU A 29 -0.04 -2.56 -8.81
N LYS A 30 -1.29 -2.99 -8.62
CA LYS A 30 -2.44 -2.09 -8.41
C LYS A 30 -2.19 -1.31 -7.12
N SER A 31 -2.26 0.02 -7.18
CA SER A 31 -1.66 0.86 -6.14
C SER A 31 -2.61 1.94 -5.64
N TRP A 32 -2.56 2.19 -4.32
CA TRP A 32 -3.31 3.24 -3.64
C TRP A 32 -2.42 3.98 -2.64
N ALA A 33 -2.47 5.31 -2.64
CA ALA A 33 -1.86 6.14 -1.60
C ALA A 33 -2.82 6.27 -0.41
N VAL A 34 -2.49 5.64 0.71
CA VAL A 34 -3.24 5.66 1.96
C VAL A 34 -2.70 6.80 2.84
N THR A 35 -3.43 7.90 2.89
CA THR A 35 -2.92 9.19 3.42
C THR A 35 -2.52 9.15 4.89
N LYS A 36 -3.23 8.38 5.71
CA LYS A 36 -2.92 8.20 7.14
C LYS A 36 -2.31 6.82 7.45
N GLY A 37 -2.04 6.01 6.43
CA GLY A 37 -1.67 4.60 6.61
C GLY A 37 -2.85 3.70 7.01
N PRO A 38 -2.65 2.36 6.98
CA PRO A 38 -3.63 1.36 7.39
C PRO A 38 -3.97 1.48 8.88
N SER A 39 -5.12 0.93 9.29
CA SER A 39 -5.52 0.77 10.68
C SER A 39 -5.97 -0.65 10.92
N LEU A 40 -5.62 -1.24 12.06
CA LEU A 40 -6.12 -2.54 12.49
C LEU A 40 -7.46 -2.45 13.24
N VAL A 41 -8.00 -1.24 13.44
CA VAL A 41 -9.27 -1.03 14.14
C VAL A 41 -10.43 -1.19 13.15
N PRO A 42 -11.34 -2.17 13.34
CA PRO A 42 -12.49 -2.34 12.47
C PRO A 42 -13.40 -1.10 12.47
N GLY A 43 -13.91 -0.75 11.30
CA GLY A 43 -14.76 0.43 11.13
C GLY A 43 -14.00 1.75 10.94
N GLU A 44 -12.70 1.82 11.25
CA GLU A 44 -11.88 2.96 10.81
C GLU A 44 -11.70 2.93 9.29
N ARG A 45 -12.10 4.03 8.63
CA ARG A 45 -12.05 4.16 7.17
C ARG A 45 -10.84 4.99 6.78
N ARG A 46 -9.82 4.34 6.20
CA ARG A 46 -8.59 5.02 5.73
C ARG A 46 -8.74 5.39 4.25
N LEU A 47 -8.67 6.69 3.94
CA LEU A 47 -8.72 7.17 2.55
C LEU A 47 -7.52 6.63 1.77
N ALA A 48 -7.82 5.84 0.74
CA ALA A 48 -6.90 5.20 -0.18
C ALA A 48 -7.14 5.77 -1.58
N VAL A 49 -6.26 6.66 -2.05
CA VAL A 49 -6.40 7.29 -3.37
C VAL A 49 -5.75 6.40 -4.41
N GLN A 50 -6.49 5.91 -5.40
CA GLN A 50 -5.91 5.06 -6.44
C GLN A 50 -4.90 5.86 -7.27
N VAL A 51 -3.74 5.25 -7.53
CA VAL A 51 -2.66 5.82 -8.34
C VAL A 51 -2.30 4.86 -9.47
N GLU A 52 -1.37 5.28 -10.33
CA GLU A 52 -0.93 4.51 -11.49
C GLU A 52 -0.38 3.14 -11.07
N ASN A 53 -0.56 2.14 -11.94
CA ASN A 53 0.02 0.81 -11.73
C ASN A 53 1.54 0.90 -11.70
N HIS A 54 2.16 0.14 -10.80
CA HIS A 54 3.62 0.06 -10.69
C HIS A 54 4.12 -1.29 -11.22
N PRO A 55 5.35 -1.35 -11.76
CA PRO A 55 5.97 -2.62 -12.13
C PRO A 55 6.29 -3.44 -10.87
N LEU A 56 6.34 -4.77 -11.01
CA LEU A 56 6.49 -5.69 -9.87
C LEU A 56 7.80 -5.47 -9.10
N ASP A 57 8.89 -5.15 -9.81
CA ASP A 57 10.20 -4.87 -9.22
C ASP A 57 10.21 -3.60 -8.33
N TYR A 58 9.23 -2.71 -8.51
CA TYR A 58 9.09 -1.53 -7.67
C TYR A 58 8.66 -1.87 -6.24
N GLY A 59 8.00 -3.02 -6.03
CA GLY A 59 7.61 -3.46 -4.69
C GLY A 59 8.81 -3.66 -3.76
N ASP A 60 9.97 -4.00 -4.33
CA ASP A 60 11.21 -4.16 -3.56
C ASP A 60 12.03 -2.86 -3.45
N PHE A 61 11.53 -1.72 -3.95
CA PHE A 61 12.28 -0.46 -3.87
C PHE A 61 12.29 0.10 -2.43
N GLU A 62 13.49 0.45 -1.96
CA GLU A 62 13.75 1.20 -0.74
C GLU A 62 14.86 2.23 -0.99
N GLY A 63 14.67 3.44 -0.46
CA GLY A 63 15.64 4.53 -0.52
C GLY A 63 15.04 5.87 -0.94
N THR A 64 15.90 6.82 -1.27
CA THR A 64 15.52 8.21 -1.53
C THR A 64 15.46 8.53 -3.02
N ILE A 65 14.31 9.00 -3.47
CA ILE A 65 14.04 9.47 -4.84
C ILE A 65 14.20 11.00 -4.86
N PRO A 66 14.97 11.57 -5.81
CA PRO A 66 15.16 13.02 -5.89
C PRO A 66 13.84 13.80 -5.93
N LYS A 67 13.79 14.93 -5.20
CA LYS A 67 12.64 15.83 -5.21
C LYS A 67 12.32 16.30 -6.64
N GLY A 68 11.03 16.41 -6.95
CA GLY A 68 10.55 16.82 -8.27
C GLY A 68 10.50 15.71 -9.32
N LYS A 69 11.03 14.51 -9.03
CA LYS A 69 10.75 13.31 -9.81
C LYS A 69 9.41 12.71 -9.39
N TYR A 70 8.83 11.91 -10.27
CA TYR A 70 7.67 11.09 -9.94
C TYR A 70 8.05 10.16 -8.78
N GLY A 71 7.23 10.12 -7.73
CA GLY A 71 7.54 9.40 -6.49
C GLY A 71 8.67 10.04 -5.66
N GLY A 72 9.00 11.32 -5.87
CA GLY A 72 10.07 11.99 -5.12
C GLY A 72 9.83 12.01 -3.60
N GLY A 73 10.80 11.54 -2.83
CA GLY A 73 10.67 11.30 -1.40
C GLY A 73 11.51 10.11 -0.94
N THR A 74 11.51 9.83 0.36
CA THR A 74 12.11 8.62 0.92
C THR A 74 11.08 7.51 0.99
N VAL A 75 11.43 6.32 0.53
CA VAL A 75 10.55 5.14 0.50
C VAL A 75 11.14 4.04 1.36
N ALA A 76 10.34 3.47 2.25
CA ALA A 76 10.67 2.30 3.08
C ALA A 76 9.67 1.18 2.80
N VAL A 77 10.15 -0.07 2.63
CA VAL A 77 9.25 -1.24 2.52
C VAL A 77 8.72 -1.55 3.91
N TRP A 78 7.55 -1.01 4.25
CA TRP A 78 6.99 -1.06 5.60
C TRP A 78 6.35 -2.41 5.91
N ASP A 79 5.71 -3.06 4.95
CA ASP A 79 5.18 -4.42 5.07
C ASP A 79 5.17 -5.10 3.70
N ARG A 80 5.18 -6.43 3.68
CA ARG A 80 5.02 -7.23 2.47
C ARG A 80 4.53 -8.63 2.81
N GLY A 81 4.00 -9.31 1.81
CA GLY A 81 3.65 -10.72 1.92
C GLY A 81 2.80 -11.14 0.73
N THR A 82 1.83 -12.01 0.98
CA THR A 82 0.85 -12.42 -0.03
C THR A 82 -0.55 -11.94 0.32
N TRP A 83 -1.40 -11.80 -0.69
CA TRP A 83 -2.82 -11.52 -0.53
C TRP A 83 -3.65 -12.58 -1.26
N THR A 84 -4.86 -12.80 -0.77
CA THR A 84 -5.83 -13.70 -1.38
C THR A 84 -7.14 -12.97 -1.55
N SER A 85 -7.67 -12.90 -2.78
CA SER A 85 -9.00 -12.37 -3.03
C SER A 85 -10.06 -13.37 -2.57
N LEU A 86 -11.10 -12.90 -1.87
CA LEU A 86 -12.26 -13.72 -1.46
C LEU A 86 -13.38 -13.71 -2.52
N GLU A 87 -13.17 -12.95 -3.60
CA GLU A 87 -14.02 -12.88 -4.79
C GLU A 87 -13.17 -12.81 -6.07
N ASP A 88 -13.80 -12.68 -7.23
CA ASP A 88 -13.07 -12.37 -8.47
C ASP A 88 -12.47 -10.95 -8.36
N PRO A 89 -11.13 -10.80 -8.33
CA PRO A 89 -10.49 -9.51 -8.07
C PRO A 89 -10.64 -8.51 -9.22
N GLU A 90 -10.78 -8.97 -10.47
CA GLU A 90 -10.99 -8.07 -11.60
C GLU A 90 -12.39 -7.47 -11.55
N LYS A 91 -13.38 -8.33 -11.26
CA LYS A 91 -14.76 -7.90 -11.04
C LYS A 91 -14.86 -6.96 -9.84
N GLY A 92 -14.23 -7.31 -8.71
CA GLY A 92 -14.25 -6.48 -7.52
C GLY A 92 -13.64 -5.08 -7.74
N LEU A 93 -12.51 -5.02 -8.45
CA LEU A 93 -11.92 -3.74 -8.87
C LEU A 93 -12.85 -2.92 -9.75
N ALA A 94 -13.50 -3.55 -10.74
CA ALA A 94 -14.41 -2.90 -11.66
C ALA A 94 -15.67 -2.38 -10.96
N GLU A 95 -16.25 -3.17 -10.05
CA GLU A 95 -17.45 -2.83 -9.29
C GLU A 95 -17.17 -1.87 -8.12
N GLY A 96 -15.89 -1.72 -7.74
CA GLY A 96 -15.49 -0.82 -6.68
C GLY A 96 -15.58 -1.43 -5.28
N HIS A 97 -15.50 -2.75 -5.17
CA HIS A 97 -15.47 -3.46 -3.91
C HIS A 97 -14.50 -4.62 -4.05
N LEU A 98 -13.44 -4.63 -3.24
CA LEU A 98 -12.50 -5.73 -3.12
C LEU A 98 -12.54 -6.26 -1.69
N ASP A 99 -12.78 -7.54 -1.56
CA ASP A 99 -12.73 -8.30 -0.32
C ASP A 99 -11.57 -9.30 -0.35
N PHE A 100 -10.62 -9.16 0.57
CA PHE A 100 -9.38 -9.92 0.51
C PHE A 100 -8.74 -10.15 1.88
N GLU A 101 -7.87 -11.15 1.94
CA GLU A 101 -7.00 -11.44 3.08
C GLU A 101 -5.56 -11.04 2.79
N LEU A 102 -4.88 -10.52 3.81
CA LEU A 102 -3.44 -10.28 3.80
C LEU A 102 -2.73 -11.31 4.67
N HIS A 103 -1.55 -11.73 4.21
CA HIS A 103 -0.63 -12.60 4.92
C HIS A 103 0.74 -11.92 4.92
N GLY A 104 0.88 -10.87 5.72
CA GLY A 104 2.08 -10.05 5.85
C GLY A 104 2.91 -10.34 7.10
N GLU A 105 3.99 -9.57 7.23
CA GLU A 105 4.78 -9.50 8.46
C GLU A 105 4.06 -8.66 9.53
N LYS A 106 3.34 -7.60 9.11
CA LYS A 106 2.64 -6.68 10.01
C LYS A 106 1.13 -6.76 9.90
N LEU A 107 0.61 -6.71 8.67
CA LEU A 107 -0.82 -6.78 8.42
C LEU A 107 -1.23 -8.18 8.01
N THR A 108 -2.19 -8.72 8.75
CA THR A 108 -2.79 -10.03 8.49
C THR A 108 -4.32 -9.92 8.56
N GLY A 109 -5.00 -11.03 8.22
CA GLY A 109 -6.46 -11.12 8.28
C GLY A 109 -7.16 -10.44 7.10
N ARG A 110 -8.46 -10.24 7.24
CA ARG A 110 -9.36 -9.76 6.17
C ARG A 110 -9.50 -8.24 6.16
N TRP A 111 -9.61 -7.71 4.94
CA TRP A 111 -9.64 -6.29 4.61
C TRP A 111 -10.60 -6.02 3.45
N TYR A 112 -11.05 -4.78 3.36
CA TYR A 112 -11.88 -4.28 2.27
C TYR A 112 -11.23 -3.06 1.61
N LEU A 113 -11.31 -3.00 0.28
CA LEU A 113 -11.15 -1.77 -0.48
C LEU A 113 -12.49 -1.40 -1.11
N ILE A 114 -13.07 -0.27 -0.69
CA ILE A 114 -14.38 0.19 -1.15
C ILE A 114 -14.25 1.52 -1.89
N ARG A 115 -14.59 1.54 -3.17
CA ARG A 115 -14.57 2.75 -4.00
C ARG A 115 -15.71 3.67 -3.56
N MET A 116 -15.38 4.92 -3.30
CA MET A 116 -16.37 5.96 -3.01
C MET A 116 -17.10 6.33 -4.30
N LYS A 117 -18.40 6.61 -4.21
CA LYS A 117 -19.14 7.23 -5.31
C LYS A 117 -18.59 8.65 -5.51
N GLY A 118 -17.83 8.84 -6.60
CA GLY A 118 -17.29 10.14 -6.96
C GLY A 118 -18.38 11.11 -7.41
N LYS A 119 -18.10 12.42 -7.31
CA LYS A 119 -18.84 13.42 -8.07
C LYS A 119 -18.30 13.44 -9.51
N PRO A 120 -19.09 13.84 -10.53
CA PRO A 120 -18.64 13.85 -11.93
C PRO A 120 -17.36 14.65 -12.23
N GLN A 121 -16.92 15.50 -11.30
CA GLN A 121 -15.75 16.37 -11.41
C GLN A 121 -14.50 15.78 -10.73
N ASP A 122 -14.62 14.67 -10.00
CA ASP A 122 -13.49 14.06 -9.30
C ASP A 122 -12.52 13.45 -10.32
N LYS A 123 -11.30 13.99 -10.35
CA LYS A 123 -10.22 13.50 -11.22
C LYS A 123 -9.52 12.25 -10.68
N ARG A 124 -9.92 11.74 -9.51
CA ARG A 124 -9.25 10.65 -8.81
C ARG A 124 -10.26 9.66 -8.26
N ASP A 125 -9.98 8.38 -8.47
CA ASP A 125 -10.72 7.29 -7.86
C ASP A 125 -10.35 7.20 -6.38
N ASN A 126 -11.24 7.69 -5.51
CA ASN A 126 -11.09 7.60 -4.07
C ASN A 126 -11.68 6.28 -3.57
N TRP A 127 -10.89 5.57 -2.77
CA TRP A 127 -11.28 4.34 -2.10
C TRP A 127 -11.11 4.48 -0.59
N LEU A 128 -11.68 3.53 0.13
CA LEU A 128 -11.51 3.35 1.57
C LEU A 128 -10.88 1.99 1.80
N LEU A 129 -9.74 1.96 2.50
CA LEU A 129 -9.16 0.75 3.07
C LEU A 129 -9.74 0.56 4.48
N ILE A 130 -10.31 -0.60 4.75
CA ILE A 130 -11.04 -0.89 5.99
C ILE A 130 -10.65 -2.28 6.49
N LYS A 131 -10.29 -2.40 7.78
CA LYS A 131 -10.04 -3.70 8.42
C LYS A 131 -11.37 -4.40 8.73
N ALA A 132 -11.47 -5.69 8.42
CA ALA A 132 -12.59 -6.51 8.86
C ALA A 132 -12.48 -6.86 10.35
N ALA A 133 -13.62 -7.07 11.02
CA ALA A 133 -13.65 -7.63 12.36
C ALA A 133 -13.32 -9.13 12.30
N ASP A 134 -12.10 -9.48 12.69
CA ASP A 134 -11.58 -10.84 12.79
C ASP A 134 -10.48 -10.89 13.89
N ASP A 135 -9.83 -12.04 14.05
CA ASP A 135 -8.83 -12.26 15.10
C ASP A 135 -7.56 -11.38 14.99
N ALA A 136 -7.30 -10.79 13.82
CA ALA A 136 -6.18 -9.88 13.60
C ALA A 136 -6.55 -8.40 13.83
N ALA A 137 -7.83 -8.12 14.10
CA ALA A 137 -8.30 -6.78 14.42
C ALA A 137 -7.84 -6.32 15.82
N ARG A 138 -7.76 -5.02 16.00
CA ARG A 138 -7.40 -4.36 17.26
C ARG A 138 -8.50 -3.46 17.79
N SER A 139 -8.46 -3.20 19.09
CA SER A 139 -9.29 -2.20 19.78
C SER A 139 -8.83 -0.78 19.44
N PRO A 140 -9.73 0.22 19.42
CA PRO A 140 -9.35 1.64 19.33
C PRO A 140 -8.37 2.11 20.41
N ASP A 141 -8.33 1.42 21.56
CA ASP A 141 -7.44 1.74 22.69
C ASP A 141 -6.07 1.04 22.58
N ASP A 142 -5.90 0.11 21.64
CA ASP A 142 -4.61 -0.55 21.41
C ASP A 142 -3.62 0.44 20.76
N PRO A 143 -2.31 0.30 21.00
CA PRO A 143 -1.31 1.14 20.32
C PRO A 143 -1.42 1.04 18.78
N ASP A 144 -1.20 2.17 18.10
CA ASP A 144 -1.23 2.22 16.64
C ASP A 144 -0.05 1.42 16.06
N ILE A 145 -0.36 0.47 15.17
CA ILE A 145 0.63 -0.37 14.47
C ILE A 145 1.68 0.45 13.72
N LEU A 146 1.31 1.66 13.24
CA LEU A 146 2.22 2.56 12.54
C LEU A 146 3.29 3.16 13.44
N GLU A 147 3.01 3.24 14.75
CA GLU A 147 3.91 3.72 15.80
C GLU A 147 4.69 2.58 16.46
N GLU A 148 4.04 1.44 16.70
CA GLU A 148 4.69 0.26 17.28
C GLU A 148 5.71 -0.38 16.33
N GLN A 149 5.39 -0.43 15.04
CA GLN A 149 6.23 -1.09 14.03
C GLN A 149 6.60 -0.14 12.89
N PRO A 150 7.35 0.95 13.14
CA PRO A 150 7.61 1.99 12.15
C PRO A 150 8.69 1.61 11.13
N ALA A 151 9.51 0.61 11.44
CA ALA A 151 10.70 0.24 10.67
C ALA A 151 10.36 -0.55 9.38
N SER A 152 11.27 -0.53 8.42
CA SER A 152 11.23 -1.37 7.22
C SER A 152 11.36 -2.84 7.58
N ILE A 153 10.53 -3.71 6.99
CA ILE A 153 10.69 -5.17 7.10
C ILE A 153 11.87 -5.69 6.28
N ARG A 154 12.42 -4.86 5.39
CA ARG A 154 13.53 -5.24 4.51
C ARG A 154 14.88 -4.97 5.17
N SER A 155 15.03 -3.82 5.82
CA SER A 155 16.32 -3.38 6.37
C SER A 155 16.31 -3.17 7.88
N GLY A 156 15.16 -3.24 8.54
CA GLY A 156 15.03 -2.90 9.96
C GLY A 156 15.15 -1.41 10.27
N ARG A 157 15.33 -0.56 9.25
CA ARG A 157 15.52 0.89 9.41
C ARG A 157 14.21 1.66 9.35
N THR A 158 14.09 2.69 10.15
CA THR A 158 13.06 3.72 10.05
C THR A 158 13.23 4.56 8.78
N ILE A 159 12.17 5.27 8.39
CA ILE A 159 12.22 6.14 7.21
C ILE A 159 13.24 7.27 7.33
N THR A 160 13.48 7.76 8.54
CA THR A 160 14.49 8.80 8.82
C THR A 160 15.90 8.26 8.62
N GLU A 161 16.21 7.08 9.16
CA GLU A 161 17.52 6.43 8.96
C GLU A 161 17.77 6.09 7.49
N ILE A 162 16.72 5.75 6.73
CA ILE A 162 16.82 5.57 5.28
C ILE A 162 17.11 6.90 4.58
N ALA A 163 16.47 7.99 5.00
CA ALA A 163 16.67 9.32 4.40
C ALA A 163 18.09 9.86 4.60
N GLU A 164 18.74 9.52 5.73
CA GLU A 164 20.12 9.88 6.05
C GLU A 164 21.15 9.04 5.27
N SER A 165 20.75 7.89 4.73
CA SER A 165 21.62 7.04 3.91
C SER A 165 21.82 7.59 2.49
N LYS A 166 22.92 7.20 1.83
CA LYS A 166 23.23 7.66 0.46
C LYS A 166 22.06 7.34 -0.50
N PRO A 167 21.75 8.21 -1.48
CA PRO A 167 20.62 8.01 -2.39
C PRO A 167 20.68 6.65 -3.10
N SER A 168 19.59 5.88 -2.99
CA SER A 168 19.41 4.62 -3.72
C SER A 168 19.23 4.89 -5.21
N ARG A 169 19.83 4.06 -6.07
CA ARG A 169 19.57 4.12 -7.51
C ARG A 169 18.16 3.57 -7.78
N TYR A 170 17.25 4.45 -8.21
CA TYR A 170 15.93 4.08 -8.73
C TYR A 170 16.06 2.99 -9.81
N PRO A 171 15.29 1.88 -9.77
CA PRO A 171 15.30 0.91 -10.85
C PRO A 171 14.87 1.59 -12.15
N ARG A 172 15.73 1.57 -13.17
CA ARG A 172 15.39 2.12 -14.48
C ARG A 172 14.15 1.37 -14.97
N ARG A 173 13.08 2.09 -15.30
CA ARG A 173 11.96 1.55 -16.08
C ARG A 173 12.55 0.76 -17.26
N LYS A 174 12.34 -0.56 -17.32
CA LYS A 174 12.43 -1.24 -18.61
C LYS A 174 11.28 -0.70 -19.47
N PRO A 175 11.52 -0.29 -20.73
CA PRO A 175 10.43 0.04 -21.62
C PRO A 175 9.49 -1.17 -21.67
N LEU A 176 8.17 -0.90 -21.58
CA LEU A 176 7.16 -1.88 -21.93
C LEU A 176 7.42 -2.25 -23.40
N SER A 177 7.96 -3.45 -23.63
CA SER A 177 8.08 -4.07 -24.95
C SER A 177 6.75 -4.66 -25.37
#